data_AF-A0A8S0G2Z1-F1
#
_entry.id   AF-A0A8S0G2Z1-F1
#
_cell.length_a   1.000
_cell.length_b   1.000
_cell.length_c   1.000
_cell.angle_alpha   90.00
_cell.angle_beta   90.00
_cell.angle_gamma   90.00
#
_symmetry.space_group_name_H-M   'P 1'
#
loop_
_entity.id
_entity.type
_entity.pdbx_description
1 polymer ?
#
loop_
_entity_poly.entity_id
_entity_poly.type
_entity_poly.pdbx_seq_one_letter_code
_entity_poly.pdbx_strand_id
1 'polypeptide(L)' 'MLFGNEVINTERLTVPHYDMKNRGFMLWPLFEIAPELVFPDGTILENLLRKNKFHELNKW' A
#
# COMPACT_ATOMS: atom_id res chain seq x y z
N MET A 1 -5.28 -0.10 -5.92
CA MET A 1 -4.34 -0.46 -4.83
C MET A 1 -4.78 -1.74 -4.16
N LEU A 2 -5.93 -1.74 -3.47
CA LEU A 2 -6.52 -2.91 -2.80
C LEU A 2 -8.00 -3.05 -3.19
N PHE A 3 -8.56 -4.23 -2.96
CA PHE A 3 -9.99 -4.49 -3.06
C PHE A 3 -10.42 -5.29 -1.83
N GLY A 4 -10.71 -4.60 -0.73
CA GLY A 4 -10.83 -5.24 0.58
C GLY A 4 -9.59 -6.08 0.90
N ASN A 5 -9.81 -7.33 1.31
CA ASN A 5 -8.77 -8.32 1.57
C ASN A 5 -8.55 -9.32 0.42
N GLU A 6 -9.14 -9.07 -0.75
CA GLU A 6 -9.07 -9.98 -1.88
C GLU A 6 -7.67 -10.01 -2.52
N VAL A 7 -7.27 -11.20 -2.97
CA VAL A 7 -6.10 -11.41 -3.82
C VAL A 7 -6.59 -11.83 -5.19
N ILE A 8 -6.44 -10.95 -6.18
CA ILE A 8 -6.94 -11.15 -7.54
C ILE A 8 -5.74 -11.26 -8.47
N ASN A 9 -5.63 -12.40 -9.16
CA ASN A 9 -4.60 -12.64 -10.17
C ASN A 9 -5.26 -13.15 -11.45
N THR A 10 -5.60 -12.22 -12.34
CA THR A 10 -6.15 -12.50 -13.67
C THR A 10 -5.28 -11.84 -14.73
N GLU A 11 -5.50 -12.20 -15.99
CA GLU A 11 -4.79 -11.56 -17.13
C GLU A 11 -4.96 -10.04 -17.15
N ARG A 12 -6.11 -9.53 -16.69
CA ARG A 12 -6.47 -8.11 -16.79
C ARG A 12 -6.30 -7.33 -15.48
N LEU A 13 -6.11 -8.01 -14.35
CA LEU A 13 -6.13 -7.39 -13.03
C LEU A 13 -5.27 -8.15 -12.02
N THR A 14 -4.42 -7.39 -11.34
CA THR A 14 -3.61 -7.84 -10.21
C THR A 14 -3.91 -6.97 -8.99
N VAL A 15 -4.41 -7.58 -7.91
CA VAL A 15 -4.68 -6.94 -6.62
C VAL A 15 -4.13 -7.82 -5.49
N PRO A 16 -3.41 -7.26 -4.49
CA PRO A 16 -2.93 -5.88 -4.39
C PRO A 16 -2.09 -5.43 -5.59
N HIS A 17 -2.05 -4.13 -5.88
CA HIS A 17 -1.24 -3.62 -6.99
C HIS A 17 0.23 -4.04 -6.79
N TYR A 18 0.78 -4.81 -7.72
CA TYR A 18 2.03 -5.56 -7.56
C TYR A 18 3.23 -4.73 -7.05
N ASP A 19 3.33 -3.46 -7.46
CA ASP A 19 4.47 -2.60 -7.11
C ASP A 19 4.12 -1.49 -6.09
N MET A 20 2.95 -1.54 -5.46
CA MET A 20 2.54 -0.44 -4.56
C MET A 20 3.40 -0.36 -3.30
N LYS A 21 3.91 -1.49 -2.80
CA LYS A 21 4.74 -1.56 -1.60
C LYS A 21 6.10 -0.86 -1.76
N ASN A 22 6.52 -0.59 -2.99
CA ASN A 22 7.77 0.10 -3.33
C ASN A 22 7.55 1.58 -3.69
N ARG A 23 6.32 2.09 -3.60
CA ARG A 23 5.96 3.43 -4.07
C ARG A 23 5.41 4.29 -2.94
N GLY A 24 6.26 5.12 -2.33
CA GLY A 24 5.86 6.04 -1.26
C GLY A 24 4.69 6.94 -1.63
N PHE A 25 4.59 7.39 -2.88
CA PHE A 25 3.46 8.20 -3.36
C PHE A 25 2.11 7.48 -3.37
N MET A 26 2.10 6.15 -3.34
CA MET A 26 0.88 5.35 -3.18
C MET A 26 0.60 5.08 -1.69
N LEU A 27 1.65 4.83 -0.91
CA LEU A 27 1.53 4.42 0.49
C LEU A 27 1.21 5.56 1.45
N TRP A 28 1.78 6.74 1.27
CA TRP A 28 1.53 7.89 2.15
C TRP A 28 0.07 8.37 2.11
N PRO A 29 -0.54 8.61 0.94
CA PRO A 29 -1.95 8.98 0.88
C PRO A 29 -2.86 7.87 1.44
N LEU A 30 -2.48 6.61 1.25
CA LEU A 30 -3.21 5.47 1.82
C LEU A 30 -3.12 5.44 3.35
N PHE A 31 -1.97 5.78 3.92
CA PHE A 31 -1.77 5.85 5.37
C PHE A 31 -2.54 7.00 6.01
N GLU A 32 -2.65 8.15 5.33
CA GLU A 32 -3.43 9.29 5.80
C GLU A 32 -4.92 8.95 6.01
N ILE A 33 -5.48 8.05 5.18
CA ILE A 33 -6.91 7.66 5.25
C ILE A 33 -7.16 6.32 5.95
N ALA A 34 -6.14 5.46 6.07
CA ALA A 34 -6.24 4.12 6.64
C ALA A 34 -4.95 3.72 7.37
N PRO A 35 -4.65 4.32 8.53
CA PRO A 35 -3.38 4.12 9.24
C PRO A 35 -3.21 2.69 9.77
N GLU A 36 -4.30 2.02 10.14
CA GLU A 36 -4.30 0.65 10.68
C GLU A 36 -4.38 -0.43 9.59
N LEU A 37 -4.17 -0.06 8.32
CA LEU A 37 -4.31 -0.98 7.19
C LEU A 37 -3.31 -2.14 7.27
N VAL A 38 -3.87 -3.35 7.19
CA VAL A 38 -3.13 -4.60 7.05
C VAL A 38 -3.39 -5.16 5.65
N PHE A 39 -2.32 -5.45 4.93
CA PHE A 39 -2.38 -6.09 3.61
C PHE A 39 -2.84 -7.55 3.73
N PRO A 40 -3.37 -8.17 2.64
CA PRO A 40 -3.79 -9.57 2.65
C PRO A 40 -2.69 -10.56 3.08
N ASP A 41 -1.41 -10.20 2.94
CA ASP A 41 -0.26 -11.01 3.38
C ASP A 41 0.18 -10.74 4.83
N GLY A 42 -0.63 -10.01 5.60
CA GLY A 42 -0.36 -9.67 7.01
C GLY A 42 0.63 -8.51 7.19
N THR A 43 1.16 -7.94 6.10
CA THR A 43 2.04 -6.77 6.21
C THR A 43 1.25 -5.57 6.73
N ILE A 44 1.78 -4.85 7.72
CA ILE A 44 1.18 -3.60 8.21
C ILE A 44 1.72 -2.42 7.37
N LEU A 45 0.84 -1.51 6.95
CA LEU A 45 1.21 -0.35 6.13
C LEU A 45 2.29 0.53 6.77
N GLU A 46 2.16 0.81 8.06
CA GLU A 46 3.15 1.60 8.81
C GLU A 46 4.55 0.95 8.76
N ASN A 47 4.62 -0.38 8.88
CA ASN A 47 5.88 -1.12 8.80
C ASN A 47 6.55 -0.96 7.43
N LEU A 48 5.78 -0.88 6.34
CA LEU A 48 6.34 -0.63 5.00
C LEU A 48 6.92 0.78 4.87
N LEU A 49 6.20 1.80 5.36
CA LEU A 49 6.67 3.18 5.33
C LEU A 49 7.99 3.33 6.10
N ARG A 50 8.06 2.73 7.31
CA ARG A 50 9.27 2.72 8.15
C ARG A 50 10.41 1.92 7.52
N LYS A 51 10.14 0.69 7.05
CA LYS A 51 11.16 -0.20 6.46
C LYS A 51 11.82 0.39 5.23
N ASN A 52 11.01 0.97 4.34
CA ASN A 52 11.50 1.53 3.08
C ASN A 52 12.02 2.96 3.20
N LYS A 53 11.94 3.56 4.39
CA LYS A 53 12.40 4.93 4.66
C LYS A 53 11.86 5.95 3.65
N PHE A 54 10.57 5.81 3.26
CA PHE A 54 9.96 6.78 2.37
C PHE A 54 9.85 8.13 3.07
N HIS A 55 10.29 9.20 2.41
CA HIS A 55 10.06 10.55 2.87
C HIS A 55 8.57 10.90 2.77
N GLU A 56 8.05 11.63 3.75
CA GLU A 56 6.70 12.20 3.67
C GLU A 56 6.56 13.08 2.43
N LEU A 57 5.36 13.07 1.86
CA LEU A 57 5.05 13.86 0.67
C LEU A 57 4.66 15.28 1.06
N ASN A 58 5.03 16.24 0.22
CA ASN A 58 4.48 17.58 0.32
C ASN A 58 3.02 17.55 -0.16
N LYS A 59 2.13 18.23 0.58
CA LYS A 59 0.78 18.52 0.11
C LYS A 59 0.88 19.50 -1.06
N TRP A 60 0.05 19.30 -2.07
CA TRP A 60 -0.01 20.16 -3.26
C TRP A 60 -0.48 21.57 -2.92
#